data_AF-A0A2L2N6H0-F1
#
_entry.id   AF-A0A2L2N6H0-F1
#
_cell.length_a   1.000
_cell.length_b   1.000
_cell.length_c   1.000
_cell.angle_alpha   90.00
_cell.angle_beta   90.00
_cell.angle_gamma   90.00
#
_symmetry.space_group_name_H-M   'P 1'
#
loop_
_entity.id
_entity.type
_entity.pdbx_description
1 polymer ?
#
loop_
_entity_poly.entity_id
_entity_poly.type
_entity_poly.pdbx_seq_one_letter_code
_entity_poly.pdbx_strand_id
1 'polypeptide(L)' 'MTIHLPIKRIRLRIPKDLYQEPVISRLVSNYGLTVNITAAILGANAVGDSWFDLKLQGKFIASEGIVIRAITG' A
#
# COMPACT_ATOMS: atom_id res chain seq x y z
N MET A 1 -0.46 19.19 22.06
CA MET A 1 -1.42 18.06 21.90
C MET A 1 -1.08 17.35 20.61
N THR A 2 -0.48 16.16 20.66
CA THR A 2 -0.06 15.43 19.46
C THR A 2 -1.17 14.49 19.01
N ILE A 3 -1.77 14.77 17.84
CA ILE A 3 -2.78 13.88 17.25
C ILE A 3 -2.06 12.64 16.73
N HIS A 4 -2.33 11.50 17.36
CA HIS A 4 -1.84 10.21 16.91
C HIS A 4 -2.82 9.67 15.86
N LEU A 5 -2.41 9.70 14.60
CA LEU A 5 -3.15 9.05 13.53
C LEU A 5 -3.01 7.53 13.69
N PRO A 6 -4.08 6.76 13.45
CA PRO A 6 -4.01 5.32 13.52
C PRO A 6 -3.02 4.78 12.48
N ILE A 7 -2.37 3.67 12.82
CA ILE A 7 -1.34 3.03 12.03
C ILE A 7 -1.77 1.61 11.69
N LYS A 8 -1.65 1.21 10.42
CA LYS A 8 -1.92 -0.16 9.97
C LYS A 8 -0.74 -0.70 9.19
N ARG A 9 -0.34 -1.96 9.48
CA ARG A 9 0.66 -2.68 8.70
C ARG A 9 -0.04 -3.63 7.74
N ILE A 10 0.34 -3.58 6.47
CA ILE A 10 -0.21 -4.44 5.42
C ILE A 10 0.92 -4.99 4.56
N ARG A 11 0.64 -6.13 3.92
CA ARG A 11 1.47 -6.66 2.84
C ARG A 11 0.72 -6.47 1.52
N LEU A 12 1.36 -5.82 0.56
CA LEU A 12 0.82 -5.52 -0.76
C LEU A 12 1.58 -6.34 -1.81
N ARG A 13 0.85 -7.13 -2.60
CA ARG A 13 1.37 -7.76 -3.81
C ARG A 13 1.08 -6.82 -5.00
N ILE A 14 2.11 -6.49 -5.76
CA ILE A 14 1.97 -5.78 -7.03
C ILE A 14 2.36 -6.77 -8.13
N PRO A 15 1.39 -7.26 -8.92
CA PRO A 15 1.64 -8.02 -10.14
C PRO A 15 2.39 -7.19 -11.17
N LYS A 16 3.15 -7.86 -12.05
CA LYS A 16 3.92 -7.22 -13.13
C LYS A 16 3.07 -6.31 -14.03
N ASP A 17 1.80 -6.68 -14.24
CA ASP A 17 0.90 -5.96 -15.15
C ASP A 17 0.54 -4.56 -14.61
N LEU A 18 0.71 -4.36 -13.30
CA LEU A 18 0.48 -3.08 -12.62
C LEU A 18 1.76 -2.26 -12.39
N TYR A 19 2.92 -2.68 -12.92
CA TYR A 19 4.19 -1.95 -12.71
C TYR A 19 4.21 -0.58 -13.39
N GLN A 20 3.43 -0.42 -14.46
CA GLN A 20 3.27 0.87 -15.13
C GLN A 20 2.32 1.81 -14.38
N GLU A 21 1.62 1.32 -13.36
CA GLU A 21 0.72 2.12 -12.56
C GLU A 21 1.41 2.60 -11.28
N PRO A 22 1.21 3.87 -10.87
CA PRO A 22 1.80 4.39 -9.65
C PRO A 22 0.97 3.96 -8.43
N VAL A 23 0.85 2.65 -8.18
CA VAL A 23 -0.04 2.04 -7.17
C VAL A 23 0.14 2.68 -5.78
N ILE A 24 1.38 2.80 -5.32
CA ILE A 24 1.69 3.40 -4.00
C ILE A 24 1.36 4.90 -3.98
N SER A 25 1.63 5.63 -5.06
CA SER A 25 1.29 7.06 -5.14
C SER A 25 -0.23 7.27 -5.08
N ARG A 26 -1.01 6.41 -5.74
CA ARG A 26 -2.47 6.45 -5.65
C ARG A 26 -2.98 6.21 -4.23
N LEU A 27 -2.31 5.38 -3.43
CA LEU A 27 -2.65 5.21 -2.02
C LEU A 27 -2.49 6.51 -1.23
N VAL A 28 -1.46 7.29 -1.53
CA VAL A 28 -1.21 8.60 -0.90
C VAL A 28 -2.24 9.63 -1.38
N SER A 29 -2.35 9.82 -2.69
CA SER A 29 -3.17 10.89 -3.29
C SER A 29 -4.67 10.68 -3.14
N ASN A 30 -5.17 9.45 -3.29
CA ASN A 30 -6.62 9.20 -3.28
C ASN A 30 -7.19 9.07 -1.86
N TYR A 31 -6.37 8.63 -0.89
CA TYR A 31 -6.83 8.34 0.46
C TYR A 31 -6.18 9.22 1.54
N GLY A 32 -5.31 10.16 1.16
CA GLY A 32 -4.61 11.03 2.11
C GLY A 32 -3.74 10.26 3.11
N LEU A 33 -3.24 9.09 2.72
CA LEU A 33 -2.44 8.24 3.58
C LEU A 33 -0.96 8.61 3.49
N THR A 34 -0.28 8.65 4.63
CA THR A 34 1.17 8.50 4.66
C THR A 34 1.49 7.02 4.52
N VAL A 35 2.28 6.66 3.50
CA VAL A 35 2.73 5.29 3.24
C VAL A 35 4.22 5.21 3.50
N ASN A 36 4.64 4.35 4.42
CA ASN A 36 6.04 4.01 4.62
C ASN A 36 6.29 2.58 4.16
N ILE A 37 7.29 2.38 3.30
CA ILE A 37 7.73 1.04 2.88
C ILE A 37 8.72 0.55 3.94
N THR A 38 8.38 -0.55 4.64
CA THR A 38 9.24 -1.12 5.68
C THR A 38 10.09 -2.28 5.16
N ALA A 39 9.61 -2.99 4.14
CA ALA A 39 10.37 -3.99 3.41
C ALA A 39 9.80 -4.14 1.99
N ALA A 40 10.64 -4.57 1.05
CA ALA A 40 10.24 -4.89 -0.31
C ALA A 40 11.03 -6.09 -0.84
N ILE A 41 10.33 -7.00 -1.51
CA ILE A 41 10.92 -8.06 -2.34
C ILE A 41 10.47 -7.76 -3.76
N LEU A 42 11.42 -7.39 -4.62
CA LEU A 42 11.15 -7.13 -6.03
C LEU A 42 11.45 -8.39 -6.83
N GLY A 43 10.52 -8.80 -7.69
CA GLY A 43 10.78 -9.87 -8.65
C GLY A 43 11.96 -9.49 -9.54
N ALA A 44 12.94 -10.39 -9.69
CA ALA A 44 14.10 -10.16 -10.55
C ALA A 44 13.64 -9.78 -11.96
N ASN A 45 14.18 -8.68 -12.51
CA ASN A 45 13.86 -8.14 -13.83
C ASN A 45 12.34 -7.99 -14.12
N ALA A 46 11.52 -7.73 -13.11
CA ALA A 46 10.06 -7.64 -13.24
C ALA A 46 9.37 -8.92 -13.75
N VAL A 47 10.05 -10.08 -13.69
CA VAL A 47 9.52 -11.37 -14.20
C VAL A 47 8.53 -12.01 -13.21
N GLY A 48 8.40 -11.47 -11.99
CA GLY A 48 7.48 -11.96 -10.96
C GLY A 48 6.77 -10.86 -10.19
N ASP A 49 5.92 -11.26 -9.24
CA ASP A 49 5.26 -10.31 -8.35
C ASP A 49 6.26 -9.61 -7.44
N SER A 50 5.99 -8.32 -7.17
CA SER A 50 6.67 -7.59 -6.12
C SER A 50 5.83 -7.58 -4.86
N TRP A 51 6.46 -7.84 -3.72
CA TRP A 51 5.82 -7.82 -2.41
C TRP A 51 6.35 -6.65 -1.59
N PHE A 52 5.46 -5.86 -1.01
CA PHE A 52 5.79 -4.70 -0.20
C PHE A 52 5.12 -4.81 1.16
N ASP A 53 5.92 -4.71 2.22
CA ASP A 53 5.39 -4.51 3.56
C ASP A 53 5.30 -2.99 3.82
N LEU A 54 4.07 -2.52 4.07
CA LEU A 54 3.74 -1.11 4.19
C LEU A 54 3.21 -0.80 5.58
N LYS A 55 3.64 0.34 6.12
CA LYS A 55 3.05 0.99 7.30
C LYS A 55 2.26 2.21 6.82
N LEU A 56 0.94 2.08 6.86
CA LEU A 56 -0.02 3.12 6.52
C LEU A 56 -0.34 3.94 7.77
N GLN A 57 -0.37 5.25 7.65
CA GLN A 57 -0.80 6.18 8.69
C GLN A 57 -1.74 7.22 8.09
N GLY A 58 -2.91 7.41 8.67
CA GLY A 58 -3.89 8.35 8.14
C GLY A 58 -5.27 8.20 8.76
N LYS A 59 -6.24 8.95 8.23
CA LYS A 59 -7.63 8.92 8.73
C LYS A 59 -8.36 7.74 8.08
N PHE A 60 -8.37 6.61 8.77
CA PHE A 60 -9.08 5.38 8.37
C PHE A 60 -10.61 5.52 8.55
N ILE A 61 -11.25 6.53 7.95
CA ILE A 61 -12.72 6.57 7.92
C ILE A 61 -13.15 5.55 6.84
N ALA A 62 -13.65 4.40 7.26
CA ALA A 62 -14.15 3.31 6.42
C ALA A 62 -13.09 2.51 5.58
N SER A 63 -11.83 2.42 6.03
CA SER A 63 -10.77 1.74 5.26
C SER A 63 -10.64 0.23 5.48
N GLU A 64 -11.48 -0.42 6.28
CA GLU A 64 -11.48 -1.88 6.36
C GLU A 64 -11.93 -2.53 5.04
N GLY A 65 -12.87 -1.92 4.32
CA GLY A 65 -13.32 -2.41 3.01
C GLY A 65 -12.37 -2.10 1.84
N ILE A 66 -11.60 -1.01 1.90
CA ILE A 66 -10.76 -0.55 0.78
C ILE A 66 -9.45 -1.36 0.69
N VAL A 67 -8.83 -1.65 1.83
CA VAL A 67 -7.58 -2.43 1.87
C VAL A 67 -7.81 -3.84 1.33
N ILE A 68 -8.98 -4.44 1.60
CA ILE A 68 -9.34 -5.79 1.14
C ILE A 68 -9.56 -5.83 -0.37
N ARG A 69 -10.08 -4.75 -0.98
CA ARG A 69 -10.28 -4.70 -2.44
C ARG A 69 -9.00 -4.48 -3.24
N ALA A 70 -7.97 -3.89 -2.63
CA ALA A 70 -6.66 -3.72 -3.28
C ALA A 70 -5.80 -5.00 -3.25
N ILE A 71 -6.07 -5.91 -2.31
CA ILE A 71 -5.36 -7.20 -2.18
C ILE A 71 -6.09 -8.37 -2.86
N THR A 72 -7.40 -8.25 -3.08
CA THR A 72 -8.23 -9.26 -3.74
C THR A 72 -8.78 -8.66 -5.05
N GLY A 73 -7.94 -8.63 -6.08
CA GLY A 73 -8.44 -8.67 -7.46
C GLY A 73 -9.08 -10.03 -7.71
#